data_AF-A0A374WSA2-F1
#
_entry.id   AF-A0A374WSA2-F1
#
_cell.length_a   1.000
_cell.length_b   1.000
_cell.length_c   1.000
_cell.angle_alpha   90.00
_cell.angle_beta   90.00
_cell.angle_gamma   90.00
#
_symmetry.space_group_name_H-M   'P 1'
#
loop_
_entity.id
_entity.type
_entity.pdbx_description
1 polymer ?
#
loop_
_entity_poly.entity_id
_entity_poly.type
_entity_poly.pdbx_seq_one_letter_code
_entity_poly.pdbx_strand_id
1 'polypeptide(L)'
;MKRAKEALEIVNKIDEKYNQTGAIKQFTIDMIEHFSEELNGCVLGESEVSEESILGSLSYKANTALEICDDGLTDFYVIQELYDAINE
;
A
#
# COMPACT_ATOMS: atom_id res chain seq x y z
N MET A 1 8.41 -9.88 -11.24
CA MET A 1 8.47 -8.52 -10.70
C MET A 1 7.71 -7.47 -11.51
N LYS A 2 6.94 -7.84 -12.54
CA LYS A 2 6.15 -6.84 -13.29
C LYS A 2 5.04 -6.26 -12.40
N ARG A 3 4.39 -7.12 -11.60
CA ARG A 3 3.27 -6.74 -10.72
C ARG A 3 3.74 -5.88 -9.55
N ALA A 4 4.82 -6.27 -8.85
CA ALA A 4 5.37 -5.47 -7.77
C ALA A 4 5.81 -4.08 -8.24
N LYS A 5 6.36 -3.97 -9.45
CA LYS A 5 6.74 -2.68 -10.03
C LYS A 5 5.51 -1.81 -10.36
N GLU A 6 4.48 -2.38 -10.98
CA GLU A 6 3.23 -1.68 -11.29
C GLU A 6 2.54 -1.20 -10.00
N ALA A 7 2.46 -2.07 -8.99
CA ALA A 7 1.95 -1.71 -7.66
C ALA A 7 2.76 -0.57 -7.03
N LEU A 8 4.10 -0.63 -7.07
CA LEU A 8 4.96 0.43 -6.52
C LEU A 8 4.72 1.79 -7.19
N GLU A 9 4.56 1.81 -8.52
CA GLU A 9 4.25 3.03 -9.26
C GLU A 9 2.90 3.64 -8.86
N ILE A 10 1.91 2.81 -8.49
CA ILE A 10 0.61 3.28 -8.00
C ILE A 10 0.72 3.77 -6.55
N VAL A 11 1.37 3.01 -5.68
CA VAL A 11 1.56 3.39 -4.26
C VAL A 11 2.30 4.72 -4.15
N ASN A 12 3.33 4.95 -4.97
CA ASN A 12 4.05 6.24 -4.98
C ASN A 12 3.14 7.41 -5.38
N LYS A 13 2.19 7.20 -6.30
CA LYS A 13 1.20 8.25 -6.67
C LYS A 13 0.22 8.52 -5.52
N ILE A 14 -0.16 7.48 -4.78
CA ILE A 14 -0.99 7.62 -3.57
C ILE A 14 -0.23 8.44 -2.52
N ASP A 15 1.06 8.13 -2.30
CA ASP A 15 1.92 8.87 -1.37
C ASP A 15 2.00 10.36 -1.73
N GLU A 16 2.36 10.68 -2.97
CA GLU A 16 2.44 12.05 -3.47
C GLU A 16 1.11 12.83 -3.31
N LYS A 17 -0.01 12.13 -3.48
CA LYS A 17 -1.36 12.71 -3.40
C LYS A 17 -1.78 13.02 -1.97
N TYR A 18 -1.39 12.21 -0.98
CA TYR A 18 -1.99 12.27 0.36
C TYR A 18 -1.02 12.64 1.49
N ASN A 19 0.27 12.29 1.40
CA ASN A 19 1.22 12.37 2.52
C ASN A 19 1.41 13.82 3.04
N GLN A 20 1.26 14.83 2.17
CA GLN A 20 1.45 16.25 2.54
C GLN A 20 0.15 17.04 2.76
N THR A 21 -1.00 16.37 2.69
CA THR A 21 -2.30 17.06 2.71
C THR A 21 -2.85 17.31 4.12
N GLY A 22 -2.39 16.55 5.11
CA GLY A 22 -3.00 16.51 6.45
C GLY A 22 -4.43 15.92 6.47
N ALA A 23 -4.88 15.33 5.36
CA ALA A 23 -6.24 14.80 5.22
C ALA A 23 -6.39 13.36 5.75
N ILE A 24 -5.27 12.65 5.94
CA ILE A 24 -5.23 11.27 6.44
C ILE A 24 -4.47 11.18 7.75
N LYS A 25 -4.75 10.15 8.52
CA LYS A 25 -4.10 9.88 9.81
C LYS A 25 -2.69 9.34 9.61
N GLN A 26 -1.85 9.53 10.61
CA GLN A 26 -0.48 9.00 10.61
C GLN A 26 -0.42 7.50 10.35
N PHE A 27 -1.36 6.72 10.88
CA PHE A 27 -1.45 5.28 10.61
C PHE A 27 -1.52 4.97 9.09
N THR A 28 -2.30 5.75 8.35
CA THR A 28 -2.46 5.56 6.90
C THR A 28 -1.20 5.99 6.15
N ILE A 29 -0.52 7.04 6.61
CA ILE A 29 0.79 7.44 6.09
C ILE A 29 1.82 6.33 6.29
N ASP A 30 1.95 5.82 7.52
CA ASP A 30 2.87 4.73 7.87
C ASP A 30 2.59 3.48 7.02
N MET A 31 1.33 3.23 6.68
CA MET A 31 0.94 2.12 5.82
C MET A 31 1.37 2.31 4.37
N ILE A 32 1.23 3.51 3.81
CA ILE A 32 1.72 3.85 2.45
C ILE A 32 3.23 3.68 2.38
N GLU A 33 3.96 4.20 3.37
CA GLU A 33 5.42 4.09 3.47
C GLU A 33 5.84 2.61 3.53
N HIS A 34 5.18 1.83 4.39
CA HIS A 34 5.45 0.39 4.51
C HIS A 34 5.21 -0.36 3.19
N PHE A 35 4.14 -0.05 2.46
CA PHE A 35 3.86 -0.67 1.16
C PHE A 35 4.98 -0.33 0.16
N SER A 36 5.41 0.93 0.13
CA SER A 36 6.49 1.40 -0.74
C SER A 36 7.80 0.69 -0.45
N GLU A 37 8.17 0.55 0.82
CA GLU A 37 9.40 -0.14 1.25
C GLU A 37 9.42 -1.61 0.83
N GLU A 38 8.34 -2.35 1.11
CA GLU A 38 8.24 -3.79 0.79
C GLU A 38 8.28 -4.03 -0.73
N LEU A 39 7.54 -3.22 -1.50
CA LEU A 39 7.50 -3.32 -2.95
C LEU A 39 8.84 -2.92 -3.58
N ASN A 40 9.49 -1.88 -3.07
CA ASN A 40 10.80 -1.45 -3.55
C ASN A 40 11.87 -2.49 -3.24
N GLY A 41 11.89 -3.05 -2.02
CA GLY A 41 12.77 -4.16 -1.66
C GLY A 41 12.54 -5.40 -2.52
N CYS A 42 11.29 -5.69 -2.88
CA CYS A 42 10.96 -6.72 -3.87
C CYS A 42 11.60 -6.40 -5.23
N VAL A 43 11.34 -5.21 -5.79
CA VAL A 43 11.79 -4.79 -7.13
C VAL A 43 13.32 -4.74 -7.25
N LEU A 44 14.02 -4.31 -6.20
CA LEU A 44 15.48 -4.26 -6.15
C LEU A 44 16.12 -5.64 -5.93
N GLY A 45 15.33 -6.68 -5.62
CA GLY A 45 15.82 -8.02 -5.29
C GLY A 45 16.48 -8.09 -3.92
N GLU A 46 16.15 -7.16 -3.03
CA GLU A 46 16.63 -7.11 -1.64
C GLU A 46 15.78 -7.98 -0.71
N SER A 47 14.57 -8.35 -1.14
CA SER A 47 13.73 -9.28 -0.39
C SER A 47 14.13 -10.74 -0.59
N GLU A 48 14.28 -11.47 0.51
CA GLU A 48 14.47 -12.93 0.53
C GLU A 48 13.14 -13.69 0.26
N VAL A 49 12.02 -12.97 0.20
CA VAL A 49 10.67 -13.53 0.07
C VAL A 49 10.17 -13.38 -1.37
N SER A 50 9.34 -14.33 -1.84
CA SER A 50 8.78 -14.26 -3.20
C SER A 50 7.84 -13.07 -3.38
N GLU A 51 7.78 -12.54 -4.62
CA GLU A 51 6.84 -11.48 -5.02
C GLU A 51 5.39 -11.79 -4.59
N GLU A 52 4.93 -13.03 -4.80
CA GLU A 52 3.59 -13.49 -4.41
C GLU A 52 3.33 -13.40 -2.91
N SER A 53 4.35 -13.71 -2.09
CA SER A 53 4.21 -13.67 -0.63
C SER A 53 4.17 -12.23 -0.12
N ILE A 54 4.96 -11.34 -0.72
CA ILE A 54 4.94 -9.91 -0.40
C ILE A 54 3.58 -9.32 -0.77
N LEU A 55 3.12 -9.52 -2.01
CA LEU A 55 1.81 -9.04 -2.46
C LEU A 55 0.67 -9.64 -1.60
N GLY A 56 0.74 -10.92 -1.27
CA GLY A 56 -0.23 -11.55 -0.37
C GLY A 56 -0.25 -10.94 1.03
N SER A 57 0.91 -10.62 1.59
CA SER A 57 1.05 -9.95 2.89
C SER A 57 0.45 -8.54 2.87
N LEU A 58 0.78 -7.75 1.84
CA LEU A 58 0.26 -6.39 1.67
C LEU A 58 -1.27 -6.38 1.45
N SER A 59 -1.78 -7.28 0.60
CA SER A 59 -3.22 -7.47 0.38
C SER A 59 -3.95 -7.78 1.69
N TYR A 60 -3.42 -8.72 2.48
CA TYR A 60 -3.98 -9.07 3.79
C TYR A 60 -4.00 -7.87 4.75
N LYS A 61 -2.92 -7.10 4.82
CA LYS A 61 -2.82 -5.91 5.68
C LYS A 61 -3.84 -4.84 5.31
N ALA A 62 -3.95 -4.50 4.02
CA ALA A 62 -4.93 -3.51 3.57
C ALA A 62 -6.37 -3.98 3.81
N ASN A 63 -6.69 -5.25 3.50
CA ASN A 63 -8.02 -5.78 3.76
C ASN A 63 -8.39 -5.74 5.25
N THR A 64 -7.46 -6.13 6.13
CA THR A 64 -7.67 -6.07 7.58
C THR A 64 -7.91 -4.63 8.04
N ALA A 65 -7.20 -3.66 7.47
CA ALA A 65 -7.40 -2.26 7.80
C ALA A 65 -8.75 -1.72 7.31
N LEU A 66 -9.22 -2.15 6.14
CA LEU A 66 -10.56 -1.81 5.62
C LEU A 66 -11.68 -2.33 6.51
N GLU A 67 -11.56 -3.55 7.06
CA GLU A 67 -12.59 -4.14 7.93
C GLU A 67 -12.85 -3.33 9.21
N ILE A 68 -11.86 -2.56 9.66
CA ILE A 68 -11.93 -1.79 10.91
C ILE A 68 -11.97 -0.28 10.70
N CYS A 69 -11.77 0.20 9.46
CA CYS A 69 -11.79 1.61 9.12
C CYS A 69 -13.23 2.08 8.87
N ASP A 70 -13.57 3.27 9.39
CA ASP A 70 -14.85 3.91 9.13
C ASP A 70 -14.91 4.42 7.68
N ASP A 71 -15.88 3.95 6.90
CA ASP A 71 -16.05 4.26 5.48
C ASP A 71 -16.45 5.72 5.20
N GLY A 72 -16.76 6.49 6.24
CA GLY A 72 -16.92 7.94 6.19
C GLY A 72 -15.61 8.72 6.21
N LEU A 73 -14.46 8.08 6.47
CA LEU A 73 -13.16 8.75 6.56
C LEU A 73 -12.38 8.69 5.25
N THR A 74 -11.62 9.75 4.95
CA THR A 74 -10.68 9.78 3.81
C THR A 74 -9.69 8.61 3.86
N ASP A 75 -9.25 8.22 5.07
CA ASP A 75 -8.38 7.07 5.28
C ASP A 75 -8.92 5.78 4.63
N PHE A 76 -10.23 5.52 4.72
CA PHE A 76 -10.84 4.31 4.13
C PHE A 76 -10.58 4.23 2.63
N TYR A 77 -10.81 5.33 1.92
CA TYR A 77 -10.62 5.39 0.46
C TYR A 77 -9.14 5.25 0.07
N VAL A 78 -8.23 5.80 0.88
CA VAL A 78 -6.79 5.64 0.64
C VAL A 78 -6.34 4.19 0.85
N ILE A 79 -6.81 3.55 1.91
CA ILE A 79 -6.53 2.13 2.16
C ILE A 79 -7.15 1.26 1.06
N GLN A 80 -8.30 1.65 0.51
CA GLN A 80 -8.92 0.98 -0.62
C GLN A 80 -8.07 1.13 -1.90
N GLU A 81 -7.60 2.35 -2.21
CA GLU A 81 -6.67 2.60 -3.33
C GLU A 81 -5.39 1.74 -3.18
N LEU A 82 -4.86 1.58 -1.96
CA LEU A 82 -3.74 0.68 -1.69
C LEU A 82 -4.08 -0.79 -1.91
N TYR A 83 -5.24 -1.25 -1.45
CA TYR A 83 -5.69 -2.63 -1.66
C TYR A 83 -5.81 -2.96 -3.15
N ASP A 84 -6.45 -2.08 -3.91
CA ASP A 84 -6.65 -2.25 -5.35
C ASP A 84 -5.31 -2.29 -6.09
N ALA A 85 -4.36 -1.42 -5.72
CA ALA A 85 -3.01 -1.40 -6.29
C ALA A 85 -2.25 -2.74 -6.17
N ILE A 86 -2.55 -3.55 -5.15
CA ILE A 86 -1.91 -4.85 -4.92
C ILE A 86 -2.64 -5.99 -5.62
N ASN A 87 -3.95 -5.89 -5.78
CA ASN A 87 -4.80 -7.00 -6.20
C ASN A 87 -5.21 -6.96 -7.69
N GLU A 88 -5.05 -5.83 -8.37
CA GLU A 88 -5.17 -5.73 -9.83
C GLU A 88 -3.97 -6.34 -10.60
#